data_AF-A0A6P7GTI6-F1
#
_entry.id   AF-A0A6P7GTI6-F1
#
_cell.length_a   1.000
_cell.length_b   1.000
_cell.length_c   1.000
_cell.angle_alpha   90.00
_cell.angle_beta   90.00
_cell.angle_gamma   90.00
#
_symmetry.space_group_name_H-M   'P 1'
#
loop_
_entity.id
_entity.type
_entity.pdbx_description
1 polymer ?
#
loop_
_entity_poly.entity_id
_entity_poly.type
_entity_poly.pdbx_seq_one_letter_code
_entity_poly.pdbx_strand_id
1 'polypeptide(L)'
;MNARNLMAMDSNGSCDSFVRVHLLPEHKFIGIEKPKTKTHNRMQFPLYDEQFTFNLTCDQRQIEDALILFSVKDKDLLGYNNQYIGEAFLPFSEIEDTSEYITNLSQVHLPLDRPTESSKYSTYI
;
A
#
# COMPACT_ATOMS: atom_id res chain seq x y z
N MET A 1 3.05 -5.15 7.87
CA MET A 1 2.90 -3.83 7.22
C MET A 1 2.28 -2.83 8.20
N ASN A 2 2.74 -1.58 8.23
CA ASN A 2 2.18 -0.52 9.10
C ASN A 2 2.35 0.85 8.43
N ALA A 3 1.45 1.80 8.69
CA ALA A 3 1.67 3.19 8.27
C ALA A 3 1.93 4.10 9.48
N ARG A 4 2.61 5.23 9.28
CA ARG A 4 2.91 6.20 10.34
C ARG A 4 2.64 7.62 9.87
N ASN A 5 2.17 8.48 10.77
CA ASN A 5 1.87 9.89 10.48
C ASN A 5 0.82 10.09 9.37
N LEU A 6 -0.23 9.27 9.38
CA LEU A 6 -1.37 9.49 8.48
C LEU A 6 -2.12 10.76 8.90
N MET A 7 -2.38 11.64 7.94
CA MET A 7 -3.20 12.83 8.16
C MET A 7 -4.67 12.42 8.05
N ALA A 8 -5.47 12.75 9.06
CA ALA A 8 -6.91 12.62 8.98
C ALA A 8 -7.43 13.57 7.91
N MET A 9 -8.19 13.05 6.95
CA MET A 9 -8.81 13.86 5.89
C MET A 9 -10.23 14.31 6.30
N ASP A 10 -10.85 13.61 7.26
CA ASP A 10 -12.18 13.93 7.77
C ASP A 10 -12.19 15.00 8.88
N SER A 11 -13.23 15.83 8.85
CA SER A 11 -13.51 16.92 9.81
C SER A 11 -13.64 16.47 11.29
N ASN A 12 -13.78 15.17 11.55
CA ASN A 12 -13.85 14.59 12.88
C ASN A 12 -12.46 14.25 13.47
N GLY A 13 -11.38 14.38 12.70
CA GLY A 13 -10.01 14.09 13.12
C GLY A 13 -9.65 12.60 13.18
N SER A 14 -10.55 11.71 12.76
CA SER A 14 -10.37 10.26 12.68
C SER A 14 -9.90 9.87 11.28
N CYS A 15 -9.01 8.88 11.19
CA CYS A 15 -8.62 8.25 9.94
C CYS A 15 -8.96 6.76 10.03
N ASP A 16 -9.91 6.32 9.23
CA ASP A 16 -10.36 4.94 9.10
C ASP A 16 -9.64 4.29 7.92
N SER A 17 -8.33 4.08 8.09
CA SER A 17 -7.45 3.77 6.98
C SER A 17 -7.45 2.29 6.57
N PHE A 18 -7.22 2.05 5.27
CA PHE A 18 -6.84 0.74 4.73
C PHE A 18 -5.84 0.91 3.60
N VAL A 19 -5.07 -0.14 3.32
CA VAL A 19 -4.15 -0.19 2.18
C VAL A 19 -4.73 -1.09 1.10
N ARG A 20 -4.73 -0.62 -0.15
CA ARG A 20 -5.05 -1.44 -1.33
C ARG A 20 -3.80 -1.65 -2.16
N VAL A 21 -3.54 -2.89 -2.54
CA VAL A 21 -2.34 -3.27 -3.29
C VAL A 21 -2.70 -3.51 -4.76
N HIS A 22 -1.89 -2.97 -5.66
CA HIS A 22 -2.01 -3.12 -7.11
C HIS A 22 -0.65 -3.54 -7.69
N LEU A 23 -0.69 -4.33 -8.77
CA LEU A 23 0.49 -4.59 -9.59
C LEU A 23 0.38 -3.75 -10.86
N LEU A 24 1.44 -3.00 -11.17
CA LEU A 24 1.50 -2.12 -12.34
C LEU A 24 2.55 -2.62 -13.34
N PRO A 25 2.32 -2.45 -14.65
CA PRO A 25 1.12 -1.85 -15.25
C PRO A 25 -0.08 -2.83 -15.26
N GLU A 26 -1.28 -2.36 -14.90
CA GLU A 26 -2.42 -3.24 -14.59
C GLU A 26 -2.80 -4.22 -15.71
N HIS A 27 -2.66 -3.79 -16.97
CA HIS A 27 -3.01 -4.61 -18.14
C HIS A 27 -2.12 -5.85 -18.31
N LYS A 28 -0.99 -5.94 -17.61
CA LYS A 28 -0.12 -7.12 -17.61
C LYS A 28 -0.45 -8.11 -16.48
N PHE A 29 -1.22 -7.68 -15.49
CA PHE A 29 -1.62 -8.47 -14.32
C PHE A 29 -3.14 -8.74 -14.30
N ILE A 30 -3.74 -8.86 -15.48
CA ILE A 30 -5.17 -9.17 -15.63
C ILE A 30 -5.46 -10.51 -14.94
N GLY A 31 -6.53 -10.53 -14.13
CA GLY A 31 -6.93 -11.71 -13.37
C GLY A 31 -6.24 -11.86 -12.02
N ILE A 32 -5.23 -11.05 -11.71
CA ILE A 32 -4.69 -10.96 -10.35
C ILE A 32 -5.60 -10.07 -9.51
N GLU A 33 -6.04 -10.60 -8.36
CA GLU A 33 -6.86 -9.82 -7.43
C GLU A 33 -6.08 -8.63 -6.87
N LYS A 34 -6.81 -7.55 -6.55
CA LYS A 34 -6.28 -6.34 -5.94
C LYS A 34 -6.63 -6.35 -4.45
N PRO A 35 -5.85 -7.04 -3.60
CA PRO A 35 -6.21 -7.22 -2.21
C PRO A 35 -6.16 -5.89 -1.46
N LYS A 36 -6.87 -5.86 -0.34
CA LYS A 36 -6.82 -4.75 0.60
C LYS A 36 -6.74 -5.27 2.02
N THR A 37 -6.15 -4.48 2.90
CA THR A 37 -6.18 -4.75 4.34
C THR A 37 -7.61 -4.58 4.88
N LYS A 38 -7.82 -5.05 6.10
CA LYS A 38 -8.90 -4.58 6.95
C LYS A 38 -8.75 -3.07 7.17
N THR A 39 -9.89 -2.44 7.45
CA THR A 39 -9.93 -1.03 7.83
C THR A 39 -9.60 -0.90 9.31
N HIS A 40 -8.62 -0.04 9.63
CA HIS A 40 -8.24 0.31 10.98
C HIS A 40 -8.85 1.66 11.33
N ASN A 41 -9.87 1.64 12.18
CA ASN A 41 -10.64 2.84 12.50
C ASN A 41 -9.91 3.71 13.51
N ARG A 42 -9.94 5.03 13.31
CA ARG A 42 -9.45 6.06 14.23
C ARG A 42 -7.98 5.93 14.64
N MET A 43 -7.12 5.49 13.72
CA MET A 43 -5.69 5.25 14.01
C MET A 43 -4.77 6.01 13.06
N GLN A 44 -3.93 6.90 13.60
CA GLN A 44 -2.88 7.63 12.85
C GLN A 44 -1.59 6.81 12.64
N PHE A 45 -1.45 5.71 13.37
CA PHE A 45 -0.35 4.73 13.30
C PHE A 45 -0.89 3.31 13.16
N PRO A 46 -1.61 2.99 12.08
CA PRO A 46 -2.23 1.68 11.92
C PRO A 46 -1.17 0.60 11.75
N LEU A 47 -1.23 -0.42 12.61
CA LEU A 47 -0.54 -1.70 12.43
C LEU A 47 -1.48 -2.63 11.67
N TYR A 48 -1.35 -2.70 10.35
CA TYR A 48 -2.18 -3.59 9.54
C TYR A 48 -1.81 -5.05 9.78
N ASP A 49 -0.50 -5.34 9.83
CA ASP A 49 0.07 -6.67 10.08
C ASP A 49 -0.54 -7.81 9.23
N GLU A 50 -0.93 -7.46 8.00
CA GLU A 50 -1.48 -8.39 7.02
C GLU A 50 -0.42 -8.74 5.96
N GLN A 51 -0.51 -9.96 5.47
CA GLN A 51 0.31 -10.50 4.39
C GLN A 51 -0.55 -10.73 3.15
N PHE A 52 0.01 -10.38 1.99
CA PHE A 52 -0.59 -10.69 0.69
C PHE A 52 0.34 -11.58 -0.12
N THR A 53 -0.24 -12.55 -0.84
CA THR A 53 0.50 -13.46 -1.71
C THR A 53 -0.04 -13.34 -3.13
N PHE A 54 0.85 -13.06 -4.07
CA PHE A 54 0.54 -13.01 -5.50
C PHE A 54 1.19 -14.20 -6.19
N ASN A 55 0.37 -14.99 -6.88
CA ASN A 55 0.87 -16.09 -7.72
C ASN A 55 1.11 -15.54 -9.13
N LEU A 56 2.37 -15.22 -9.44
CA LEU A 56 2.78 -14.68 -10.73
C LEU A 56 3.36 -15.77 -11.62
N THR A 57 3.14 -15.67 -12.93
CA THR A 57 3.91 -16.46 -13.90
C THR A 57 5.34 -15.94 -14.01
N CYS A 58 6.26 -16.74 -14.55
CA CYS A 58 7.63 -16.29 -14.84
C CYS A 58 7.64 -15.03 -15.71
N ASP A 59 6.80 -14.99 -16.75
CA ASP A 59 6.67 -13.84 -17.64
C ASP A 59 6.21 -12.60 -16.88
N GLN A 60 5.24 -12.74 -15.97
CA GLN A 60 4.75 -11.62 -15.14
C GLN A 60 5.81 -11.10 -14.16
N ARG A 61 6.63 -11.98 -13.58
CA ARG A 61 7.72 -11.61 -12.68
C ARG A 61 8.85 -10.85 -13.38
N GLN A 62 9.04 -11.10 -14.68
CA GLN A 62 10.11 -10.53 -15.50
C GLN A 62 9.71 -9.28 -16.30
N ILE A 63 8.50 -8.76 -16.09
CA ILE A 63 8.07 -7.51 -16.73
C ILE A 63 9.00 -6.37 -16.28
N GLU A 64 9.64 -5.74 -17.26
CA GLU A 64 10.44 -4.53 -17.05
C GLU A 64 9.58 -3.40 -16.48
N ASP A 65 10.14 -2.65 -15.54
CA ASP A 65 9.48 -1.55 -14.81
C ASP A 65 8.18 -1.94 -14.07
N ALA A 66 7.93 -3.24 -13.85
CA ALA A 66 6.82 -3.67 -13.02
C ALA A 66 7.05 -3.25 -11.56
N LEU A 67 5.97 -2.85 -10.90
CA LEU A 67 6.00 -2.40 -9.51
C LEU A 67 4.74 -2.77 -8.75
N ILE A 68 4.87 -2.81 -7.43
CA ILE A 68 3.76 -2.89 -6.49
C ILE A 68 3.39 -1.48 -6.07
N LEU A 69 2.12 -1.11 -6.26
CA LEU A 69 1.53 0.14 -5.77
C LEU A 69 0.72 -0.15 -4.51
N PHE A 70 1.11 0.48 -3.40
CA PHE A 70 0.35 0.50 -2.15
C PHE A 70 -0.42 1.82 -2.06
N SER A 71 -1.74 1.80 -2.20
CA SER A 71 -2.58 2.99 -2.04
C SER A 71 -3.22 3.00 -0.65
N VAL A 72 -2.91 4.01 0.15
CA VAL A 72 -3.54 4.24 1.46
C VAL A 72 -4.79 5.09 1.25
N LYS A 73 -5.92 4.65 1.79
CA LYS A 73 -7.22 5.34 1.66
C LYS A 73 -7.90 5.44 3.01
N ASP A 74 -8.61 6.54 3.22
CA ASP A 74 -9.55 6.74 4.31
C ASP A 74 -10.91 6.17 3.92
N LYS A 75 -11.53 5.37 4.78
CA LYS A 75 -12.83 4.79 4.53
C LYS A 75 -13.92 5.68 5.09
N ASP A 76 -14.68 6.31 4.20
CA ASP A 76 -15.88 7.04 4.59
C ASP A 76 -16.93 6.12 5.23
N LEU A 77 -17.75 6.68 6.13
CA LEU A 77 -18.84 6.01 6.86
C LEU A 77 -19.75 5.16 5.97
N LEU A 78 -20.03 5.62 4.75
CA LEU A 78 -20.90 4.94 3.78
C LEU A 78 -20.12 4.18 2.69
N GLY A 79 -18.78 4.26 2.69
CA GLY A 79 -17.89 3.55 1.77
C GLY A 79 -17.96 3.97 0.29
N TYR A 80 -18.82 4.94 -0.05
CA TYR A 80 -19.02 5.39 -1.44
C TYR A 80 -17.86 6.23 -1.98
N ASN A 81 -17.21 7.03 -1.13
CA ASN A 81 -16.19 8.00 -1.54
C ASN A 81 -14.89 7.87 -0.74
N ASN A 82 -14.36 6.64 -0.59
CA ASN A 82 -13.10 6.43 0.14
C ASN A 82 -12.01 7.40 -0.33
N GLN A 83 -11.58 8.29 0.56
CA GLN A 83 -10.66 9.37 0.24
C GLN A 83 -9.25 8.81 0.09
N TYR A 84 -8.55 9.26 -0.94
CA TYR A 84 -7.17 8.88 -1.16
C TYR A 84 -6.26 9.66 -0.20
N ILE A 85 -5.36 8.96 0.51
CA ILE A 85 -4.42 9.58 1.46
C ILE A 85 -3.03 9.71 0.84
N GLY A 86 -2.56 8.66 0.17
CA GLY A 86 -1.21 8.61 -0.39
C GLY A 86 -0.89 7.27 -1.02
N GLU A 87 0.26 7.19 -1.67
CA GLU A 87 0.77 5.96 -2.26
C GLU A 87 2.24 5.73 -2.02
N ALA A 88 2.64 4.47 -2.08
CA ALA A 88 4.02 4.07 -2.12
C ALA A 88 4.22 3.02 -3.21
N PHE A 89 5.46 2.97 -3.72
CA PHE A 89 5.83 2.10 -4.83
C PHE A 89 6.99 1.21 -4.41
N LEU A 90 6.94 -0.06 -4.82
CA LEU A 90 8.04 -1.01 -4.70
C LEU A 90 8.31 -1.66 -6.07
N PRO A 91 9.39 -1.29 -6.76
CA PRO A 91 9.79 -1.93 -8.01
C PRO A 91 10.06 -3.42 -7.83
N PHE A 92 9.68 -4.24 -8.82
CA PHE A 92 9.97 -5.68 -8.81
C PHE A 92 11.48 -5.98 -8.83
N SER A 93 12.28 -5.06 -9.36
CA SER A 93 13.74 -5.13 -9.35
C SER A 93 14.34 -5.01 -7.95
N GLU A 94 13.62 -4.45 -6.99
CA GLU A 94 14.04 -4.33 -5.59
C GLU A 94 13.56 -5.50 -4.72
N ILE A 95 12.76 -6.41 -5.29
CA ILE A 95 12.31 -7.63 -4.62
C ILE A 95 13.30 -8.74 -4.89
N GLU A 96 14.04 -9.13 -3.86
CA GLU A 96 15.01 -10.24 -3.93
C GLU A 96 14.30 -11.59 -4.05
N ASP A 97 14.82 -12.45 -4.92
CA ASP A 97 14.41 -13.85 -4.95
C ASP A 97 15.06 -14.57 -3.77
N THR A 98 14.24 -15.02 -2.82
CA THR A 98 14.71 -15.66 -1.60
C THR A 98 13.84 -16.86 -1.23
N SER A 99 14.46 -17.87 -0.62
CA SER A 99 13.76 -19.00 0.01
C SER A 99 13.56 -18.79 1.51
N GLU A 100 13.99 -17.65 2.06
CA GLU A 100 13.82 -17.36 3.48
C GLU A 100 12.36 -17.06 3.82
N TYR A 101 12.00 -17.33 5.08
CA TYR A 101 10.70 -16.96 5.61
C TYR A 101 10.62 -15.43 5.78
N ILE A 102 9.44 -14.85 5.52
CA ILE A 102 9.18 -13.41 5.64
C ILE A 102 9.60 -12.84 7.01
N THR A 103 9.51 -13.65 8.08
CA THR A 103 9.91 -13.25 9.45
C THR A 103 11.40 -12.97 9.60
N ASN A 104 12.23 -13.44 8.68
CA ASN A 104 13.69 -13.26 8.70
C ASN A 104 14.15 -12.13 7.77
N LEU A 105 13.25 -11.61 6.92
CA LEU A 105 13.56 -10.54 6.00
C LEU A 105 13.55 -9.18 6.73
N SER A 106 14.44 -8.29 6.30
CA SER A 106 14.47 -6.92 6.82
C SER A 106 13.21 -6.16 6.39
N GLN A 107 12.67 -5.36 7.30
CA GLN A 107 11.56 -4.46 6.97
C GLN A 107 12.05 -3.35 6.03
N VAL A 108 11.34 -3.19 4.91
CA VAL A 108 11.53 -2.06 3.99
C VAL A 108 10.58 -0.93 4.40
N HIS A 109 11.08 0.31 4.36
CA HIS A 109 10.29 1.52 4.60
C HIS A 109 10.11 2.26 3.28
N LEU A 110 8.86 2.43 2.85
CA LEU A 110 8.55 3.11 1.59
C LEU A 110 7.99 4.51 1.88
N PRO A 111 8.48 5.56 1.19
CA PRO A 111 7.91 6.88 1.32
C PRO A 111 6.46 6.87 0.80
N LEU A 112 5.57 7.54 1.53
CA LEU A 112 4.20 7.73 1.10
C LEU A 112 4.09 9.09 0.41
N ASP A 113 3.95 9.07 -0.91
CA ASP A 113 3.75 10.26 -1.73
C ASP A 113 2.29 10.71 -1.69
N ARG A 114 2.08 12.03 -1.68
CA ARG A 114 0.75 12.65 -1.77
C ARG A 114 0.62 13.40 -3.11
N PRO A 115 -0.38 13.08 -3.95
CA PRO A 115 -0.55 13.70 -5.26
C PRO A 115 -0.84 15.21 -5.26
N THR A 116 -1.29 15.83 -4.17
CA THR A 116 -1.97 17.15 -4.29
C THR A 116 -1.53 18.34 -3.45
N GLU A 117 -0.72 18.27 -2.38
CA GLU A 117 -0.21 19.52 -1.78
C GLU A 117 1.18 19.41 -1.16
N SER A 118 2.02 20.39 -1.51
CA SER A 118 3.32 20.65 -0.92
C SER A 118 3.20 20.99 0.57
N SER A 119 3.45 20.06 1.49
CA SER A 119 3.92 20.41 2.85
C SER A 119 4.59 19.27 3.64
N LYS A 120 5.89 19.46 3.88
CA LYS A 120 6.60 19.44 5.17
C LYS A 120 6.49 18.29 6.19
N TYR A 121 5.99 17.10 5.89
CA TYR A 121 6.23 15.95 6.80
C TYR A 121 6.38 14.64 6.03
N SER A 122 7.42 13.87 6.34
CA SER A 122 7.66 12.57 5.71
C SER A 122 6.74 11.50 6.32
N THR A 123 5.78 11.02 5.52
CA THR A 123 4.91 9.89 5.83
C THR A 123 5.49 8.63 5.18
N TYR A 124 5.38 7.47 5.85
CA TYR A 124 5.92 6.20 5.36
C TYR A 124 4.94 5.05 5.62
N ILE A 125 5.03 4.03 4.76
CA ILE A 125 4.36 2.72 4.87
C ILE A 125 5.42 1.60 4.95
#